data_AF-A0A2V4DQD8-F1
#
_entry.id   AF-A0A2V4DQD8-F1
#
_cell.length_a   1.000
_cell.length_b   1.000
_cell.length_c   1.000
_cell.angle_alpha   90.00
_cell.angle_beta   90.00
_cell.angle_gamma   90.00
#
_symmetry.space_group_name_H-M   'P 1'
#
loop_
_entity.id
_entity.type
_entity.pdbx_description
1 polymer ?
#
loop_
_entity_poly.entity_id
_entity_poly.type
_entity_poly.pdbx_seq_one_letter_code
_entity_poly.pdbx_strand_id
1 'polypeptide(L)'
;MQRITRIAFDHSNIDKMQLLEQYNSLLSILKPHLTARTFSIFASSRLIENNQYIAWYTDLEGQPVLLNDISDSSQKAVIEDALHTRINDIETTVKLIPLDHQQKALVSSWLSRIKNPNNQIYVINNEPVIIDTFEPIVLPEPPIVAPKSFWRWWYTLILVLLLLLILGLIWFFFNPFKKTSKVEPIVEPAITQPIEPKKTELTVEFAKQPELVIKPKPELKPEPQVSEPQPVVVPDPTPESVSKSEPKPAPKVKNPPNCITKEELVKNSNPSKMALIFDNSLSMTVTLAEPPSQVQQYFNYLTHGYPSYMPASERIAYEKRMSRLPTRLSTSKKVALTSIDKIQQNINIALVALNSCSAADTTPFYNYSGRGALKSKINRLTPSAAGGGGTPLYSGLEKASKMLDGVKRDDYILIISDGDDNCTRSNICTLANYIAAQKPRLKINIVDIAGEHKIDCVANATRGKVYIAQSPKDMIRQMNKAVSDLKINRPVCQ
;
A
#
# COMPACT_ATOMS: atom_id res chain seq x y z
N MET A 1 -18.47 -3.50 -19.42
CA MET A 1 -17.63 -2.28 -19.55
C MET A 1 -17.49 -1.78 -20.99
N GLN A 2 -18.42 -0.91 -21.41
CA GLN A 2 -18.33 -0.09 -22.61
C GLN A 2 -17.69 1.27 -22.29
N ARG A 3 -16.96 1.89 -23.23
CA ARG A 3 -16.43 3.26 -23.09
C ARG A 3 -17.51 4.29 -23.44
N ILE A 4 -17.71 5.27 -22.56
CA ILE A 4 -18.65 6.40 -22.73
C ILE A 4 -17.96 7.51 -23.53
N THR A 5 -16.89 8.06 -22.98
CA THR A 5 -16.15 9.21 -23.55
C THR A 5 -14.67 9.15 -23.14
N ARG A 6 -13.84 10.02 -23.73
CA ARG A 6 -12.48 10.30 -23.25
C ARG A 6 -12.28 11.81 -23.11
N ILE A 7 -11.61 12.23 -22.04
CA ILE A 7 -11.34 13.63 -21.72
C ILE A 7 -9.82 13.79 -21.63
N ALA A 8 -9.28 14.89 -22.18
CA ALA A 8 -7.87 15.23 -22.06
C ALA A 8 -7.52 15.43 -20.58
N PHE A 9 -6.42 14.83 -20.13
CA PHE A 9 -6.05 14.81 -18.72
C PHE A 9 -4.57 15.09 -18.53
N ASP A 10 -4.28 16.13 -17.76
CA ASP A 10 -2.94 16.49 -17.35
C ASP A 10 -2.55 15.71 -16.09
N HIS A 11 -1.82 14.61 -16.27
CA HIS A 11 -1.30 13.81 -15.16
C HIS A 11 -0.16 14.49 -14.38
N SER A 12 0.37 15.62 -14.85
CA SER A 12 1.34 16.43 -14.08
C SER A 12 0.64 17.33 -13.05
N ASN A 13 -0.67 17.54 -13.20
CA ASN A 13 -1.50 18.25 -12.23
C ASN A 13 -1.83 17.34 -11.04
N ILE A 14 -1.13 17.58 -9.92
CA ILE A 14 -1.23 16.79 -8.69
C ILE A 14 -2.66 16.81 -8.12
N ASP A 15 -3.35 17.95 -8.16
CA ASP A 15 -4.72 18.08 -7.63
C ASP A 15 -5.72 17.22 -8.43
N LYS A 16 -5.60 17.22 -9.77
CA LYS A 16 -6.42 16.37 -10.64
C LYS A 16 -6.13 14.88 -10.47
N MET A 17 -4.86 14.51 -10.28
CA MET A 17 -4.47 13.14 -9.92
C MET A 17 -5.05 12.72 -8.57
N GLN A 18 -4.99 13.59 -7.56
CA GLN A 18 -5.57 13.32 -6.25
C GLN A 18 -7.10 13.19 -6.32
N LEU A 19 -7.79 14.01 -7.11
CA LEU A 19 -9.24 13.88 -7.35
C LEU A 19 -9.59 12.56 -8.04
N LEU A 20 -8.78 12.10 -9.00
CA LEU A 20 -8.97 10.80 -9.65
C LEU A 20 -8.81 9.64 -8.64
N GLU A 21 -7.79 9.67 -7.79
CA GLU A 21 -7.58 8.65 -6.73
C GLU A 21 -8.71 8.66 -5.69
N GLN A 22 -9.14 9.85 -5.28
CA GLN A 22 -10.28 10.05 -4.38
C GLN A 22 -11.58 9.52 -4.98
N TYR A 23 -11.83 9.74 -6.27
CA TYR A 23 -13.01 9.24 -6.97
C TYR A 23 -13.00 7.70 -7.05
N ASN A 24 -11.87 7.09 -7.41
CA ASN A 24 -11.76 5.63 -7.41
C ASN A 24 -11.94 5.04 -5.99
N SER A 25 -11.44 5.74 -4.96
CA SER A 25 -11.65 5.38 -3.56
C SER A 25 -13.12 5.47 -3.15
N LEU A 26 -13.82 6.54 -3.55
CA LEU A 26 -15.26 6.70 -3.36
C LEU A 26 -16.04 5.53 -3.97
N LEU A 27 -15.74 5.15 -5.21
CA LEU A 27 -16.41 4.02 -5.87
C LEU A 27 -16.18 2.71 -5.10
N SER A 28 -14.96 2.46 -4.60
CA SER A 28 -14.67 1.27 -3.78
C SER A 28 -15.39 1.25 -2.43
N ILE A 29 -15.64 2.42 -1.83
CA ILE A 29 -16.40 2.57 -0.57
C ILE A 29 -17.89 2.34 -0.82
N LEU A 30 -18.44 2.89 -1.91
CA LEU A 30 -19.89 2.83 -2.17
C LEU A 30 -20.34 1.49 -2.78
N LYS A 31 -19.51 0.85 -3.62
CA LYS A 31 -19.88 -0.37 -4.37
C LYS A 31 -20.38 -1.55 -3.52
N PRO A 32 -19.86 -1.84 -2.31
CA PRO A 32 -20.37 -2.94 -1.47
C PRO A 32 -21.72 -2.66 -0.81
N HIS A 33 -22.17 -1.40 -0.79
CA HIS A 33 -23.34 -0.97 -0.02
C HIS A 33 -24.50 -0.46 -0.88
N LEU A 34 -24.25 -0.10 -2.14
CA LEU A 34 -25.29 0.33 -3.09
C LEU A 34 -25.81 -0.86 -3.91
N THR A 35 -27.08 -0.79 -4.33
CA THR A 35 -27.61 -1.74 -5.31
C THR A 35 -26.92 -1.57 -6.67
N ALA A 36 -26.87 -2.62 -7.49
CA ALA A 36 -26.30 -2.52 -8.83
C ALA A 36 -26.97 -1.43 -9.70
N ARG A 37 -28.28 -1.21 -9.51
CA ARG A 37 -29.03 -0.14 -10.17
C ARG A 37 -28.59 1.23 -9.67
N THR A 38 -28.52 1.44 -8.35
CA THR A 38 -28.08 2.72 -7.77
C THR A 38 -26.62 3.03 -8.12
N PHE A 39 -25.75 2.01 -8.11
CA PHE A 39 -24.32 2.16 -8.43
C PHE A 39 -24.05 2.44 -9.92
N SER A 40 -24.92 2.03 -10.84
CA SER A 40 -24.71 2.24 -12.29
C SER A 40 -24.71 3.71 -12.73
N ILE A 41 -25.10 4.63 -11.83
CA ILE A 41 -24.95 6.09 -12.02
C ILE A 41 -23.47 6.52 -12.11
N PHE A 42 -22.53 5.70 -11.62
CA PHE A 42 -21.11 6.02 -11.60
C PHE A 42 -20.35 5.40 -12.77
N ALA A 43 -19.69 6.24 -13.56
CA ALA A 43 -18.72 5.77 -14.55
C ALA A 43 -17.38 5.39 -13.88
N SER A 44 -16.75 4.31 -14.35
CA SER A 44 -15.39 3.92 -13.95
C SER A 44 -14.35 4.65 -14.80
N SER A 45 -13.47 5.41 -14.18
CA SER A 45 -12.36 6.14 -14.83
C SER A 45 -11.12 5.25 -15.04
N ARG A 46 -10.44 5.36 -16.18
CA ARG A 46 -9.11 4.76 -16.42
C ARG A 46 -8.22 5.70 -17.22
N LEU A 47 -6.95 5.82 -16.84
CA LEU A 47 -5.94 6.50 -17.65
C LEU A 47 -5.60 5.65 -18.89
N ILE A 48 -5.50 6.30 -20.04
CA ILE A 48 -5.12 5.69 -21.32
C ILE A 48 -4.07 6.55 -22.04
N GLU A 49 -3.50 6.04 -23.13
CA GLU A 49 -2.61 6.80 -24.03
C GLU A 49 -1.49 7.54 -23.27
N ASN A 50 -0.66 6.78 -22.54
CA ASN A 50 0.44 7.30 -21.70
C ASN A 50 0.01 8.37 -20.68
N ASN A 51 -1.14 8.17 -20.03
CA ASN A 51 -1.73 9.07 -19.03
C ASN A 51 -2.09 10.47 -19.57
N GLN A 52 -2.29 10.62 -20.89
CA GLN A 52 -2.71 11.90 -21.51
C GLN A 52 -4.24 12.08 -21.53
N TYR A 53 -5.00 11.01 -21.30
CA TYR A 53 -6.46 11.05 -21.29
C TYR A 53 -7.03 10.15 -20.20
N ILE A 54 -8.17 10.55 -19.64
CA ILE A 54 -9.05 9.66 -18.89
C ILE A 54 -10.15 9.18 -19.81
N ALA A 55 -10.29 7.86 -19.93
CA ALA A 55 -11.46 7.22 -20.52
C ALA A 55 -12.43 6.77 -19.44
N TRP A 56 -13.71 7.05 -19.67
CA TRP A 56 -14.81 6.72 -18.78
C TRP A 56 -15.57 5.51 -19.30
N TYR A 57 -15.89 4.57 -18.41
CA TYR A 57 -16.52 3.29 -18.74
C TYR A 57 -17.76 3.03 -17.89
N THR A 58 -18.73 2.31 -18.42
CA THR A 58 -19.89 1.79 -17.68
C THR A 58 -20.13 0.32 -17.97
N ASP A 59 -20.82 -0.38 -17.07
CA ASP A 59 -21.32 -1.73 -17.30
C ASP A 59 -22.68 -1.77 -18.02
N LEU A 60 -23.31 -0.61 -18.24
CA LEU A 60 -24.45 -0.50 -19.14
C LEU A 60 -24.01 -0.67 -20.60
N GLU A 61 -24.82 -1.37 -21.39
CA GLU A 61 -24.65 -1.53 -22.84
C GLU A 61 -25.63 -0.60 -23.56
N GLY A 62 -25.19 0.11 -24.60
CA GLY A 62 -26.05 1.02 -25.37
C GLY A 62 -25.29 2.26 -25.85
N GLN A 63 -25.86 3.03 -26.79
CA GLN A 63 -25.18 4.23 -27.29
C GLN A 63 -25.24 5.36 -26.25
N PRO A 64 -24.09 5.95 -25.85
CA PRO A 64 -24.08 7.09 -24.93
C PRO A 64 -24.48 8.37 -25.66
N VAL A 65 -25.44 9.08 -25.06
CA VAL A 65 -25.93 10.41 -25.51
C VAL A 65 -25.88 11.36 -24.32
N LEU A 66 -25.55 12.65 -24.51
CA LEU A 66 -25.62 13.61 -23.40
C LEU A 66 -27.08 13.90 -23.05
N LEU A 67 -27.40 14.06 -21.76
CA LEU A 67 -28.75 14.42 -21.28
C LEU A 67 -29.27 15.73 -21.88
N ASN A 68 -28.37 16.64 -22.26
CA ASN A 68 -28.71 17.90 -22.91
C ASN A 68 -29.03 17.79 -24.40
N ASP A 69 -28.63 16.69 -25.06
CA ASP A 69 -28.87 16.45 -26.48
C ASP A 69 -30.19 15.69 -26.73
N ILE A 70 -30.89 15.27 -25.66
CA ILE A 70 -32.20 14.60 -25.74
C ILE A 70 -33.29 15.64 -26.02
N SER A 71 -33.96 15.49 -27.16
CA SER A 71 -35.01 16.40 -27.64
C SER A 71 -36.40 16.13 -27.05
N ASP A 72 -36.68 14.90 -26.60
CA ASP A 72 -37.94 14.56 -25.92
C ASP A 72 -37.90 15.04 -24.46
N SER A 73 -38.68 16.07 -24.16
CA SER A 73 -38.78 16.66 -22.82
C SER A 73 -39.43 15.74 -21.79
N SER A 74 -40.33 14.85 -22.20
CA SER A 74 -40.97 13.87 -21.31
C SER A 74 -39.98 12.77 -20.94
N GLN A 75 -39.24 12.24 -21.94
CA GLN A 75 -38.17 11.29 -21.71
C GLN A 75 -37.07 11.89 -20.82
N LYS A 76 -36.67 13.14 -21.07
CA LYS A 76 -35.66 13.85 -20.28
C LYS A 76 -36.07 14.00 -18.82
N ALA A 77 -37.31 14.42 -18.55
CA ALA A 77 -37.82 14.57 -17.18
C ALA A 77 -37.82 13.25 -16.39
N VAL A 78 -38.14 12.11 -17.04
CA VAL A 78 -38.08 10.78 -16.40
C VAL A 78 -36.64 10.38 -16.05
N ILE A 79 -35.66 10.75 -16.89
CA ILE A 79 -34.24 10.46 -16.64
C ILE A 79 -33.69 11.36 -15.52
N GLU A 80 -34.11 12.62 -15.46
CA GLU A 80 -33.77 13.56 -14.39
C GLU A 80 -34.36 13.13 -13.04
N ASP A 81 -35.62 12.67 -13.01
CA ASP A 81 -36.24 12.09 -11.80
C ASP A 81 -35.52 10.81 -11.34
N ALA A 82 -35.16 9.93 -12.29
CA ALA A 82 -34.36 8.74 -11.99
C ALA A 82 -32.98 9.10 -11.44
N LEU A 83 -32.32 10.13 -11.98
CA LEU A 83 -31.04 10.66 -11.48
C LEU A 83 -31.18 11.17 -10.04
N HIS A 84 -32.18 12.03 -9.77
CA HIS A 84 -32.44 12.57 -8.43
C HIS A 84 -32.75 11.47 -7.42
N THR A 85 -33.60 10.50 -7.79
CA THR A 85 -33.93 9.34 -6.96
C THR A 85 -32.67 8.54 -6.61
N ARG A 86 -31.82 8.22 -7.60
CA ARG A 86 -30.56 7.51 -7.39
C ARG A 86 -29.60 8.26 -6.45
N ILE A 87 -29.49 9.59 -6.56
CA ILE A 87 -28.65 10.42 -5.67
C ILE A 87 -29.21 10.39 -4.24
N ASN A 88 -30.52 10.51 -4.06
CA ASN A 88 -31.19 10.44 -2.76
C ASN A 88 -31.02 9.06 -2.09
N ASP A 89 -31.08 7.97 -2.87
CA ASP A 89 -30.78 6.60 -2.41
C ASP A 89 -29.34 6.50 -1.89
N ILE A 90 -28.37 7.09 -2.60
CA ILE A 90 -26.96 7.09 -2.18
C ILE A 90 -26.81 7.85 -0.85
N GLU A 91 -27.38 9.04 -0.72
CA GLU A 91 -27.31 9.81 0.54
C GLU A 91 -27.95 9.09 1.72
N THR A 92 -29.08 8.44 1.49
CA THR A 92 -29.80 7.67 2.52
C THR A 92 -28.96 6.46 2.92
N THR A 93 -28.38 5.74 1.96
CA THR A 93 -27.47 4.62 2.21
C THR A 93 -26.23 5.09 2.98
N VAL A 94 -25.58 6.18 2.56
CA VAL A 94 -24.36 6.74 3.18
C VAL A 94 -24.57 7.10 4.65
N LYS A 95 -25.77 7.59 5.03
CA LYS A 95 -26.11 7.85 6.44
C LYS A 95 -26.18 6.58 7.31
N LEU A 96 -26.41 5.42 6.69
CA LEU A 96 -26.58 4.12 7.36
C LEU A 96 -25.30 3.26 7.37
N ILE A 97 -24.32 3.56 6.50
CA ILE A 97 -23.05 2.81 6.45
C ILE A 97 -22.14 3.20 7.64
N PRO A 98 -21.53 2.23 8.35
CA PRO A 98 -20.53 2.49 9.37
C PRO A 98 -19.19 2.93 8.76
N LEU A 99 -19.12 4.20 8.33
CA LEU A 99 -17.92 4.83 7.78
C LEU A 99 -17.00 5.41 8.88
N ASP A 100 -15.69 5.35 8.67
CA ASP A 100 -14.71 6.05 9.51
C ASP A 100 -14.72 7.58 9.26
N HIS A 101 -13.99 8.35 10.06
CA HIS A 101 -13.99 9.83 9.96
C HIS A 101 -13.46 10.34 8.61
N GLN A 102 -12.43 9.69 8.05
CA GLN A 102 -11.82 10.08 6.77
C GLN A 102 -12.72 9.67 5.60
N GLN A 103 -13.31 8.49 5.65
CA GLN A 103 -14.31 8.03 4.69
C GLN A 103 -15.56 8.94 4.69
N LYS A 104 -16.05 9.35 5.87
CA LYS A 104 -17.16 10.31 5.99
C LYS A 104 -16.83 11.65 5.33
N ALA A 105 -15.63 12.19 5.56
CA ALA A 105 -15.18 13.44 4.94
C ALA A 105 -15.00 13.31 3.41
N LEU A 106 -14.46 12.18 2.93
CA LEU A 106 -14.33 11.89 1.51
C LEU A 106 -15.70 11.79 0.84
N VAL A 107 -16.61 10.98 1.40
CA VAL A 107 -17.95 10.76 0.83
C VAL A 107 -18.79 12.04 0.88
N SER A 108 -18.73 12.84 1.96
CA SER A 108 -19.49 14.10 2.02
C SER A 108 -18.97 15.15 1.03
N SER A 109 -17.64 15.27 0.89
CA SER A 109 -17.01 16.11 -0.13
C SER A 109 -17.46 15.69 -1.54
N TRP A 110 -17.36 14.40 -1.86
CA TRP A 110 -17.74 13.89 -3.17
C TRP A 110 -19.24 13.92 -3.45
N LEU A 111 -20.11 13.75 -2.46
CA LEU A 111 -21.55 13.92 -2.64
C LEU A 111 -21.90 15.37 -3.04
N SER A 112 -21.21 16.37 -2.48
CA SER A 112 -21.40 17.76 -2.88
C SER A 112 -20.94 18.00 -4.33
N ARG A 113 -19.84 17.36 -4.74
CA ARG A 113 -19.31 17.38 -6.12
C ARG A 113 -20.22 16.65 -7.12
N ILE A 114 -20.74 15.47 -6.79
CA ILE A 114 -21.64 14.66 -7.63
C ILE A 114 -22.94 15.41 -7.93
N LYS A 115 -23.46 16.16 -6.95
CA LYS A 115 -24.65 17.01 -7.09
C LYS A 115 -24.47 18.27 -7.94
N ASN A 116 -23.25 18.58 -8.37
CA ASN A 116 -22.99 19.79 -9.15
C ASN A 116 -23.73 19.74 -10.50
N PRO A 117 -24.61 20.70 -10.81
CA PRO A 117 -25.34 20.73 -12.08
C PRO A 117 -24.44 20.88 -13.31
N ASN A 118 -23.18 21.28 -13.14
CA ASN A 118 -22.20 21.38 -14.22
C ASN A 118 -21.57 20.03 -14.62
N ASN A 119 -21.87 18.94 -13.90
CA ASN A 119 -21.35 17.61 -14.24
C ASN A 119 -21.94 17.10 -15.56
N GLN A 120 -21.16 16.36 -16.34
CA GLN A 120 -21.63 15.79 -17.60
C GLN A 120 -22.45 14.54 -17.33
N ILE A 121 -23.75 14.59 -17.61
CA ILE A 121 -24.65 13.45 -17.48
C ILE A 121 -24.84 12.81 -18.86
N TYR A 122 -24.43 11.56 -18.99
CA TYR A 122 -24.68 10.71 -20.15
C TYR A 122 -25.84 9.77 -19.88
N VAL A 123 -26.61 9.45 -20.91
CA VAL A 123 -27.75 8.54 -20.88
C VAL A 123 -27.43 7.33 -21.74
N ILE A 124 -27.63 6.15 -21.17
CA ILE A 124 -27.35 4.86 -21.82
C ILE A 124 -28.54 3.94 -21.52
N ASN A 125 -29.32 3.59 -22.55
CA ASN A 125 -30.59 2.87 -22.43
C ASN A 125 -31.52 3.44 -21.34
N ASN A 126 -31.80 4.76 -21.41
CA ASN A 126 -32.61 5.53 -20.46
C ASN A 126 -32.07 5.59 -19.01
N GLU A 127 -30.91 5.02 -18.70
CA GLU A 127 -30.29 5.11 -17.38
C GLU A 127 -29.22 6.22 -17.37
N PRO A 128 -29.24 7.13 -16.37
CA PRO A 128 -28.28 8.23 -16.28
C PRO A 128 -26.95 7.79 -15.65
N VAL A 129 -25.85 8.30 -16.18
CA VAL A 129 -24.47 8.09 -15.72
C VAL A 129 -23.75 9.43 -15.60
N ILE A 130 -23.20 9.73 -14.43
CA ILE A 130 -22.48 10.98 -14.13
C ILE A 130 -21.00 10.82 -14.48
N ILE A 131 -20.44 11.85 -15.12
CA ILE A 131 -19.02 12.05 -15.37
C ILE A 131 -18.56 13.39 -14.79
N ASP A 132 -17.51 13.34 -13.96
CA ASP A 132 -16.85 14.51 -13.40
C ASP A 132 -15.62 14.88 -14.26
N THR A 133 -15.43 16.16 -14.57
CA THR A 133 -14.31 16.66 -15.41
C THR A 133 -13.02 16.91 -14.62
N PHE A 134 -13.05 16.67 -13.30
CA PHE A 134 -12.04 17.06 -12.30
C PHE A 134 -11.69 18.55 -12.34
N GLU A 135 -12.66 19.38 -12.75
CA GLU A 135 -12.54 20.83 -12.65
C GLU A 135 -12.83 21.30 -11.21
N PRO A 136 -12.19 22.38 -10.75
CA PRO A 136 -12.49 22.96 -9.45
C PRO A 136 -13.96 23.38 -9.40
N ILE A 137 -14.61 23.16 -8.25
CA ILE A 137 -15.99 23.65 -8.05
C ILE A 137 -15.91 25.16 -7.99
N VAL A 138 -16.28 25.82 -9.10
CA VAL A 138 -16.51 27.26 -9.13
C VAL A 138 -17.77 27.51 -8.32
N LEU A 139 -17.62 27.74 -7.01
CA LEU A 139 -18.66 28.42 -6.26
C LEU A 139 -18.92 29.76 -6.98
N PRO A 140 -20.18 30.19 -7.15
CA PRO A 140 -20.44 31.53 -7.65
C PRO A 140 -19.69 32.51 -6.76
N GLU A 141 -18.84 33.35 -7.36
CA GLU A 141 -18.13 34.38 -6.61
C GLU A 141 -19.15 35.15 -5.79
N PRO A 142 -18.95 35.32 -4.47
CA PRO A 142 -19.86 36.14 -3.68
C PRO A 142 -19.93 37.51 -4.37
N PRO A 143 -21.14 38.03 -4.67
CA PRO A 143 -21.28 39.19 -5.51
C PRO A 143 -20.39 40.29 -4.98
N ILE A 144 -19.56 40.88 -5.84
CA ILE A 144 -18.58 41.90 -5.45
C ILE A 144 -19.34 43.06 -4.82
N VAL A 145 -19.46 43.04 -3.50
CA VAL A 145 -20.07 44.12 -2.72
C VAL A 145 -19.09 45.27 -2.83
N ALA A 146 -19.35 46.16 -3.79
CA ALA A 146 -18.59 47.40 -3.95
C ALA A 146 -18.41 48.02 -2.56
N PRO A 147 -17.17 48.31 -2.13
CA PRO A 147 -16.87 48.55 -0.72
C PRO A 147 -17.75 49.68 -0.20
N LYS A 148 -18.69 49.33 0.70
CA LYS A 148 -19.61 50.32 1.30
C LYS A 148 -18.74 51.38 1.97
N SER A 149 -18.79 52.59 1.40
CA SER A 149 -17.80 53.65 1.64
C SER A 149 -17.46 53.84 3.12
N PHE A 150 -16.31 53.28 3.51
CA PHE A 150 -15.71 53.45 4.84
C PHE A 150 -15.50 54.95 5.17
N TRP A 151 -15.29 55.75 4.12
CA TRP A 151 -15.18 57.20 4.16
C TRP A 151 -16.45 57.89 4.68
N ARG A 152 -17.64 57.34 4.39
CA ARG A 152 -18.92 57.92 4.83
C ARG A 152 -19.08 57.90 6.35
N TRP A 153 -18.48 56.90 7.02
CA TRP A 153 -18.49 56.77 8.49
C TRP A 153 -17.48 57.73 9.16
N TRP A 154 -16.34 57.98 8.51
CA TRP A 154 -15.39 59.00 8.95
C TRP A 154 -15.97 60.41 8.89
N TYR A 155 -16.73 60.75 7.84
CA TYR A 155 -17.43 62.04 7.78
C TYR A 155 -18.47 62.21 8.89
N THR A 156 -19.23 61.17 9.24
CA THR A 156 -20.15 61.27 10.39
C THR A 156 -19.42 61.42 11.72
N LEU A 157 -18.27 60.77 11.90
CA LEU A 157 -17.46 60.90 13.13
C LEU A 157 -16.83 62.30 13.24
N ILE A 158 -16.28 62.83 12.14
CA ILE A 158 -15.76 64.20 12.07
C ILE A 158 -16.87 65.23 12.32
N LEU A 159 -18.06 65.03 11.74
CA LEU A 159 -19.21 65.92 11.94
C LEU A 159 -19.66 65.94 13.41
N VAL A 160 -19.73 64.78 14.07
CA VAL A 160 -20.06 64.69 15.50
C VAL A 160 -19.00 65.36 16.37
N LEU A 161 -17.71 65.18 16.05
CA LEU A 161 -16.62 65.84 16.77
C LEU A 161 -16.69 67.37 16.64
N LEU A 162 -16.96 67.87 15.44
CA LEU A 162 -17.10 69.30 15.15
C LEU A 162 -18.33 69.89 15.85
N LEU A 163 -19.44 69.14 15.89
CA LEU A 163 -20.66 69.55 16.59
C LEU A 163 -20.49 69.57 18.12
N LEU A 164 -19.73 68.63 18.69
CA LEU A 164 -19.30 68.67 20.10
C LEU A 164 -18.39 69.85 20.40
N LEU A 165 -17.47 70.20 19.49
CA LEU A 165 -16.58 71.36 19.63
C LEU A 165 -17.37 72.68 19.57
N ILE A 166 -18.38 72.77 18.70
CA ILE A 166 -19.32 73.90 18.67
C ILE A 166 -20.14 73.99 19.96
N LEU A 167 -20.68 72.87 20.48
CA LEU A 167 -21.35 72.90 21.79
C LEU A 167 -20.41 73.31 22.93
N GLY A 168 -19.15 72.86 22.91
CA GLY A 168 -18.12 73.26 23.87
C GLY A 168 -17.81 74.76 23.80
N LEU A 169 -17.70 75.33 22.60
CA LEU A 169 -17.55 76.77 22.39
C LEU A 169 -18.77 77.57 22.85
N ILE A 170 -19.99 77.12 22.53
CA ILE A 170 -21.22 77.75 22.99
C ILE A 170 -21.28 77.71 24.53
N TRP A 171 -20.97 76.58 25.16
CA TRP A 171 -20.90 76.47 26.61
C TRP A 171 -19.82 77.39 27.22
N PHE A 172 -18.64 77.50 26.59
CA PHE A 172 -17.57 78.38 27.02
C PHE A 172 -17.94 79.88 26.92
N PHE A 173 -18.63 80.29 25.85
CA PHE A 173 -19.05 81.69 25.66
C PHE A 173 -20.31 82.07 26.44
N PHE A 174 -21.20 81.14 26.78
CA PHE A 174 -22.45 81.41 27.51
C PHE A 174 -22.45 81.07 29.01
N ASN A 175 -21.34 80.55 29.57
CA ASN A 175 -21.24 80.26 31.00
C ASN A 175 -20.46 81.37 31.74
N PRO A 176 -21.13 82.32 32.43
CA PRO A 176 -20.47 83.46 33.04
C PRO A 176 -19.62 83.05 34.25
N PHE A 177 -18.36 83.46 34.22
CA PHE A 177 -17.37 83.33 35.31
C PHE A 177 -17.97 83.47 36.72
N LYS A 178 -17.87 82.41 37.53
CA LYS A 178 -18.04 82.50 38.99
C LYS A 178 -16.81 82.00 39.73
N LYS A 179 -15.95 82.99 40.02
CA LYS A 179 -15.01 83.10 41.15
C LYS A 179 -14.18 81.88 41.55
N THR A 180 -12.90 82.00 41.27
CA THR A 180 -11.82 81.45 42.11
C THR A 180 -12.02 81.82 43.59
N SER A 181 -11.69 80.89 44.49
CA SER A 181 -11.48 81.19 45.90
C SER A 181 -10.24 80.46 46.44
N LYS A 182 -9.57 81.11 47.38
CA LYS A 182 -8.18 80.91 47.82
C LYS A 182 -7.79 79.50 48.31
N VAL A 183 -6.51 79.22 48.10
CA VAL A 183 -5.66 78.25 48.84
C VAL A 183 -5.30 78.83 50.22
N GLU A 184 -5.17 77.97 51.25
CA GLU A 184 -4.04 77.90 52.22
C GLU A 184 -4.11 76.60 53.06
N PRO A 185 -3.02 76.14 53.72
CA PRO A 185 -2.72 74.70 53.87
C PRO A 185 -2.52 74.24 55.34
N ILE A 186 -1.57 73.31 55.57
CA ILE A 186 -1.11 72.72 56.87
C ILE A 186 -2.20 71.75 57.46
N VAL A 187 -1.95 70.57 58.05
CA VAL A 187 -0.81 70.02 58.80
C VAL A 187 -0.62 68.50 58.57
N GLU A 188 0.64 68.07 58.55
CA GLU A 188 1.11 66.66 58.56
C GLU A 188 1.32 66.19 60.01
N PRO A 189 0.91 64.96 60.38
CA PRO A 189 1.92 64.00 60.87
C PRO A 189 1.59 62.55 60.48
N ALA A 190 2.46 61.56 60.51
CA ALA A 190 3.91 61.42 60.57
C ALA A 190 4.17 59.90 60.76
N ILE A 191 5.18 59.35 60.09
CA ILE A 191 6.04 58.25 60.55
C ILE A 191 5.35 56.96 61.07
N THR A 192 5.42 55.87 60.29
CA THR A 192 6.13 54.64 60.72
C THR A 192 6.33 53.64 59.57
N GLN A 193 7.57 53.52 59.11
CA GLN A 193 8.22 52.24 58.83
C GLN A 193 9.19 51.95 60.02
N PRO A 194 9.95 50.84 60.11
CA PRO A 194 9.99 49.64 59.26
C PRO A 194 9.98 48.30 60.04
N ILE A 195 9.51 47.20 59.44
CA ILE A 195 10.03 45.85 59.73
C ILE A 195 10.08 45.01 58.45
N GLU A 196 11.27 44.93 57.84
CA GLU A 196 11.77 43.69 57.22
C GLU A 196 12.87 43.20 58.18
N PRO A 197 12.90 41.90 58.55
CA PRO A 197 13.45 40.85 57.69
C PRO A 197 12.52 39.60 57.67
N LYS A 198 12.71 38.56 56.86
CA LYS A 198 13.97 37.85 56.62
C LYS A 198 13.88 36.87 55.44
N LYS A 199 14.79 37.02 54.48
CA LYS A 199 15.16 35.98 53.51
C LYS A 199 15.54 34.69 54.25
N THR A 200 14.86 33.58 53.99
CA THR A 200 15.40 32.24 54.27
C THR A 200 15.50 31.46 52.98
N GLU A 201 16.72 31.46 52.46
CA GLU A 201 17.21 30.67 51.35
C GLU A 201 17.79 29.38 51.94
N LEU A 202 17.31 28.23 51.45
CA LEU A 202 17.83 26.88 51.70
C LEU A 202 17.38 26.07 50.47
N THR A 203 18.19 25.92 49.42
CA THR A 203 19.57 25.41 49.33
C THR A 203 19.65 23.91 49.61
N VAL A 204 19.48 23.15 48.52
CA VAL A 204 20.24 21.97 48.09
C VAL A 204 21.07 21.22 49.15
N GLU A 205 20.71 19.96 49.38
CA GLU A 205 21.60 18.83 49.69
C GLU A 205 20.85 17.56 49.25
N PHE A 206 21.16 16.84 48.16
CA PHE A 206 22.41 16.20 47.73
C PHE A 206 23.00 15.20 48.73
N ALA A 207 22.27 14.10 48.98
CA ALA A 207 22.78 12.93 49.68
C ALA A 207 22.66 11.63 48.84
N LYS A 208 23.82 11.21 48.37
CA LYS A 208 24.21 9.96 47.68
C LYS A 208 23.37 8.68 47.90
N GLN A 209 23.11 8.02 46.77
CA GLN A 209 23.38 6.60 46.45
C GLN A 209 24.22 5.79 47.48
N PRO A 210 23.80 4.55 47.79
CA PRO A 210 24.50 3.34 47.33
C PRO A 210 23.52 2.45 46.52
N GLU A 211 23.74 2.08 45.26
CA GLU A 211 24.79 1.21 44.68
C GLU A 211 24.68 -0.29 45.07
N LEU A 212 24.44 -1.12 44.05
CA LEU A 212 24.57 -2.59 43.94
C LEU A 212 23.79 -3.44 44.99
N VAL A 213 23.04 -4.48 44.58
CA VAL A 213 23.60 -5.76 44.12
C VAL A 213 22.66 -6.47 43.13
N ILE A 214 23.26 -7.07 42.10
CA ILE A 214 22.63 -8.00 41.15
C ILE A 214 22.36 -9.34 41.84
N LYS A 215 21.15 -9.91 41.71
CA LYS A 215 20.90 -11.35 41.89
C LYS A 215 19.96 -11.93 40.83
N PRO A 216 20.05 -13.24 40.53
CA PRO A 216 19.97 -13.68 39.13
C PRO A 216 18.66 -14.33 38.70
N LYS A 217 18.61 -14.55 37.39
CA LYS A 217 17.74 -15.44 36.61
C LYS A 217 17.38 -16.77 37.34
N PRO A 218 16.12 -17.24 37.26
CA PRO A 218 15.71 -18.50 37.88
C PRO A 218 16.45 -19.73 37.33
N GLU A 219 16.79 -20.62 38.25
CA GLU A 219 17.46 -21.89 38.04
C GLU A 219 16.42 -22.99 37.77
N LEU A 220 16.54 -23.70 36.65
CA LEU A 220 15.72 -24.90 36.37
C LEU A 220 16.43 -26.12 36.95
N LYS A 221 15.69 -27.01 37.63
CA LYS A 221 16.25 -28.20 38.29
C LYS A 221 17.05 -29.08 37.31
N PRO A 222 18.18 -29.67 37.76
CA PRO A 222 18.88 -30.72 37.02
C PRO A 222 18.14 -32.06 37.16
N GLU A 223 18.14 -32.83 36.07
CA GLU A 223 17.74 -34.24 36.05
C GLU A 223 19.01 -35.12 36.13
N PRO A 224 19.08 -36.19 36.95
CA PRO A 224 20.33 -36.89 37.22
C PRO A 224 20.88 -37.71 36.05
N GLN A 225 22.21 -37.85 36.02
CA GLN A 225 22.97 -38.59 35.02
C GLN A 225 23.14 -40.08 35.34
N VAL A 226 23.19 -40.89 34.26
CA VAL A 226 24.06 -42.07 34.05
C VAL A 226 23.79 -43.36 34.87
N SER A 227 23.49 -44.43 34.14
CA SER A 227 24.13 -45.73 34.33
C SER A 227 24.20 -46.56 33.03
N GLU A 228 25.42 -46.91 32.62
CA GLU A 228 25.76 -48.01 31.70
C GLU A 228 27.04 -48.65 32.27
N PRO A 229 27.07 -49.97 32.55
CA PRO A 229 27.75 -50.96 31.66
C PRO A 229 27.03 -52.35 31.68
N GLN A 230 27.32 -53.39 30.88
CA GLN A 230 28.16 -53.66 29.69
C GLN A 230 27.57 -54.91 28.92
N PRO A 231 28.21 -55.59 27.93
CA PRO A 231 27.51 -56.38 26.90
C PRO A 231 27.61 -57.92 27.09
N VAL A 232 27.00 -58.71 26.17
CA VAL A 232 27.53 -59.99 25.65
C VAL A 232 26.81 -60.37 24.31
N VAL A 233 27.59 -60.53 23.23
CA VAL A 233 27.72 -61.65 22.24
C VAL A 233 26.52 -62.66 22.10
N VAL A 234 26.12 -63.28 20.96
CA VAL A 234 26.80 -63.83 19.75
C VAL A 234 25.84 -63.83 18.49
N PRO A 235 25.97 -64.59 17.36
CA PRO A 235 25.98 -63.98 16.01
C PRO A 235 24.89 -64.46 15.00
N ASP A 236 24.97 -63.94 13.78
CA ASP A 236 24.40 -64.48 12.52
C ASP A 236 25.27 -65.67 12.00
N PRO A 237 24.91 -66.44 10.93
CA PRO A 237 23.63 -66.59 10.21
C PRO A 237 23.27 -68.06 9.77
N THR A 238 22.21 -68.20 8.94
CA THR A 238 21.95 -69.26 7.89
C THR A 238 21.59 -70.72 8.28
N PRO A 239 20.93 -71.51 7.39
CA PRO A 239 19.98 -71.17 6.30
C PRO A 239 18.74 -72.11 6.17
N GLU A 240 17.97 -71.92 5.09
CA GLU A 240 17.00 -72.85 4.45
C GLU A 240 15.61 -73.11 5.09
N SER A 241 14.58 -72.57 4.46
CA SER A 241 13.59 -73.41 3.76
C SER A 241 12.87 -72.63 2.65
N VAL A 242 12.68 -73.26 1.49
CA VAL A 242 12.12 -72.64 0.30
C VAL A 242 10.59 -72.69 0.33
N SER A 243 9.93 -71.53 0.25
CA SER A 243 8.55 -71.44 -0.23
C SER A 243 8.47 -70.52 -1.46
N LYS A 244 8.33 -71.16 -2.62
CA LYS A 244 8.33 -70.54 -3.94
C LYS A 244 6.96 -69.94 -4.23
N SER A 245 6.71 -68.73 -3.72
CA SER A 245 5.59 -67.91 -4.19
C SER A 245 5.96 -67.24 -5.51
N GLU A 246 5.11 -67.40 -6.53
CA GLU A 246 5.28 -66.71 -7.80
C GLU A 246 5.21 -65.19 -7.58
N PRO A 247 6.10 -64.40 -8.20
CA PRO A 247 5.99 -62.95 -8.12
C PRO A 247 4.71 -62.52 -8.86
N LYS A 248 3.68 -62.15 -8.10
CA LYS A 248 2.53 -61.39 -8.63
C LYS A 248 3.10 -60.27 -9.51
N PRO A 249 2.62 -60.11 -10.76
CA PRO A 249 3.15 -59.09 -11.65
C PRO A 249 3.05 -57.74 -10.95
N ALA A 250 4.20 -57.10 -10.72
CA ALA A 250 4.27 -55.82 -10.05
C ALA A 250 3.30 -54.86 -10.77
N PRO A 251 2.40 -54.17 -10.05
CA PRO A 251 1.41 -53.33 -10.67
C PRO A 251 2.14 -52.30 -11.54
N LYS A 252 1.93 -52.37 -12.87
CA LYS A 252 2.55 -51.44 -13.82
C LYS A 252 2.22 -50.02 -13.35
N VAL A 253 3.22 -49.34 -12.78
CA VAL A 253 3.01 -48.00 -12.23
C VAL A 253 2.54 -47.13 -13.37
N LYS A 254 1.32 -46.62 -13.27
CA LYS A 254 0.72 -45.81 -14.32
C LYS A 254 1.35 -44.42 -14.23
N ASN A 255 2.49 -44.29 -14.89
CA ASN A 255 3.33 -43.10 -14.83
C ASN A 255 2.52 -41.84 -15.17
N PRO A 256 2.72 -40.71 -14.45
CA PRO A 256 2.03 -39.47 -14.74
C PRO A 256 2.27 -39.04 -16.19
N PRO A 257 1.24 -38.56 -16.92
CA PRO A 257 1.35 -38.24 -18.35
C PRO A 257 2.34 -37.09 -18.66
N ASN A 258 2.86 -36.42 -17.63
CA ASN A 258 3.89 -35.39 -17.72
C ASN A 258 5.26 -35.80 -17.13
N CYS A 259 5.48 -37.07 -16.71
CA CYS A 259 6.73 -37.47 -16.09
C CYS A 259 7.95 -37.32 -17.02
N ILE A 260 9.16 -37.25 -16.45
CA ILE A 260 10.44 -37.23 -17.16
C ILE A 260 11.18 -38.56 -16.93
N THR A 261 11.69 -39.18 -17.99
CA THR A 261 12.41 -40.46 -17.82
C THR A 261 13.82 -40.24 -17.25
N LYS A 262 14.42 -41.28 -16.67
CA LYS A 262 15.79 -41.20 -16.13
C LYS A 262 16.81 -40.96 -17.25
N GLU A 263 16.53 -41.51 -18.43
CA GLU A 263 17.32 -41.35 -19.65
C GLU A 263 17.21 -39.91 -20.19
N GLU A 264 16.02 -39.29 -20.15
CA GLU A 264 15.83 -37.88 -20.51
C GLU A 264 16.59 -36.95 -19.55
N LEU A 265 16.65 -37.27 -18.26
CA LEU A 265 17.45 -36.54 -17.26
C LEU A 265 18.97 -36.67 -17.51
N VAL A 266 19.45 -37.89 -17.79
CA VAL A 266 20.89 -38.19 -17.95
C VAL A 266 21.43 -37.74 -19.32
N LYS A 267 20.62 -37.86 -20.38
CA LYS A 267 21.01 -37.48 -21.76
C LYS A 267 20.98 -35.97 -22.00
N ASN A 268 20.38 -35.19 -21.09
CA ASN A 268 20.36 -33.74 -21.19
C ASN A 268 21.73 -33.14 -20.84
N SER A 269 22.57 -32.94 -21.87
CA SER A 269 23.92 -32.39 -21.76
C SER A 269 23.98 -30.91 -21.34
N ASN A 270 22.84 -30.21 -21.31
CA ASN A 270 22.76 -28.80 -20.92
C ASN A 270 21.43 -28.49 -20.21
N PRO A 271 21.23 -29.01 -18.97
CA PRO A 271 19.96 -28.91 -18.27
C PRO A 271 19.63 -27.48 -17.87
N SER A 272 18.35 -27.12 -17.96
CA SER A 272 17.83 -25.79 -17.62
C SER A 272 18.30 -25.31 -16.25
N LYS A 273 18.52 -24.00 -16.14
CA LYS A 273 18.86 -23.31 -14.90
C LYS A 273 17.77 -22.33 -14.52
N MET A 274 17.69 -22.05 -13.23
CA MET A 274 16.68 -21.16 -12.66
C MET A 274 17.32 -20.13 -11.72
N ALA A 275 16.92 -18.87 -11.84
CA ALA A 275 17.18 -17.87 -10.82
C ALA A 275 15.87 -17.52 -10.09
N LEU A 276 15.88 -17.64 -8.77
CA LEU A 276 14.80 -17.19 -7.90
C LEU A 276 15.15 -15.78 -7.41
N ILE A 277 14.46 -14.77 -7.93
CA ILE A 277 14.51 -13.41 -7.39
C ILE A 277 13.54 -13.35 -6.23
N PHE A 278 14.05 -13.05 -5.03
CA PHE A 278 13.30 -13.08 -3.79
C PHE A 278 13.40 -11.73 -3.08
N ASP A 279 12.26 -11.09 -2.90
CA ASP A 279 12.13 -9.83 -2.19
C ASP A 279 12.36 -10.00 -0.67
N ASN A 280 13.30 -9.23 -0.13
CA ASN A 280 13.64 -9.17 1.29
C ASN A 280 13.68 -7.71 1.77
N SER A 281 12.90 -6.84 1.13
CA SER A 281 12.71 -5.45 1.52
C SER A 281 11.87 -5.32 2.80
N LEU A 282 11.80 -4.12 3.36
CA LEU A 282 11.07 -3.88 4.61
C LEU A 282 9.55 -4.10 4.48
N SER A 283 8.94 -3.85 3.31
CA SER A 283 7.50 -4.09 3.06
C SER A 283 7.11 -5.54 3.30
N MET A 284 8.01 -6.47 3.00
CA MET A 284 7.82 -7.90 3.25
C MET A 284 7.68 -8.24 4.75
N THR A 285 8.13 -7.39 5.67
CA THR A 285 7.92 -7.60 7.12
C THR A 285 6.46 -7.43 7.56
N VAL A 286 5.62 -6.79 6.74
CA VAL A 286 4.23 -6.47 7.07
C VAL A 286 3.33 -7.68 6.83
N THR A 287 2.20 -7.72 7.53
CA THR A 287 1.16 -8.74 7.41
C THR A 287 0.65 -8.87 5.97
N LEU A 288 0.37 -10.11 5.54
CA LEU A 288 -0.27 -10.38 4.25
C LEU A 288 -1.76 -10.00 4.24
N ALA A 289 -2.36 -9.76 5.41
CA ALA A 289 -3.79 -9.50 5.56
C ALA A 289 -4.20 -8.02 5.40
N GLU A 290 -3.27 -7.11 5.12
CA GLU A 290 -3.54 -5.68 4.89
C GLU A 290 -3.26 -5.31 3.42
N PRO A 291 -4.12 -4.50 2.78
CA PRO A 291 -3.96 -4.10 1.39
C PRO A 291 -2.75 -3.16 1.21
N PRO A 292 -2.23 -3.00 -0.02
CA PRO A 292 -1.02 -2.21 -0.28
C PRO A 292 -1.09 -0.75 0.23
N SER A 293 -2.25 -0.10 0.16
CA SER A 293 -2.47 1.26 0.68
C SER A 293 -2.23 1.38 2.19
N GLN A 294 -2.66 0.39 2.99
CA GLN A 294 -2.41 0.36 4.44
C GLN A 294 -0.94 0.10 4.76
N VAL A 295 -0.27 -0.72 3.93
CA VAL A 295 1.18 -0.95 4.04
C VAL A 295 1.96 0.33 3.72
N GLN A 296 1.60 1.05 2.65
CA GLN A 296 2.17 2.34 2.30
C GLN A 296 1.95 3.39 3.40
N GLN A 297 0.75 3.47 3.99
CA GLN A 297 0.47 4.35 5.13
C GLN A 297 1.34 4.01 6.35
N TYR A 298 1.54 2.72 6.66
CA TYR A 298 2.41 2.31 7.75
C TYR A 298 3.86 2.75 7.53
N PHE A 299 4.42 2.55 6.33
CA PHE A 299 5.77 3.06 6.05
C PHE A 299 5.85 4.59 6.05
N ASN A 300 4.79 5.28 5.63
CA ASN A 300 4.70 6.73 5.76
C ASN A 300 4.81 7.17 7.25
N TYR A 301 4.08 6.51 8.16
CA TYR A 301 4.18 6.77 9.61
C TYR A 301 5.53 6.37 10.22
N LEU A 302 6.19 5.33 9.70
CA LEU A 302 7.55 4.98 10.12
C LEU A 302 8.61 5.99 9.63
N THR A 303 8.40 6.61 8.47
CA THR A 303 9.34 7.58 7.87
C THR A 303 9.14 9.01 8.40
N HIS A 304 7.91 9.50 8.47
CA HIS A 304 7.59 10.89 8.83
C HIS A 304 7.04 11.05 10.26
N GLY A 305 6.84 9.94 10.98
CA GLY A 305 6.23 9.91 12.30
C GLY A 305 4.72 9.66 12.25
N TYR A 306 4.19 9.19 13.37
CA TYR A 306 2.75 9.05 13.57
C TYR A 306 2.10 10.42 13.80
N PRO A 307 0.81 10.62 13.45
CA PRO A 307 0.12 11.88 13.69
C PRO A 307 0.13 12.25 15.17
N SER A 308 0.32 13.54 15.47
CA SER A 308 0.46 14.05 16.86
C SER A 308 -0.78 13.82 17.73
N TYR A 309 -1.96 13.69 17.12
CA TYR A 309 -3.21 13.36 17.79
C TYR A 309 -3.38 11.87 18.12
N MET A 310 -2.56 10.97 17.55
CA MET A 310 -2.73 9.53 17.72
C MET A 310 -2.17 9.06 19.08
N PRO A 311 -2.99 8.52 20.01
CA PRO A 311 -2.54 8.07 21.31
C PRO A 311 -1.52 6.93 21.22
N ALA A 312 -0.64 6.83 22.22
CA ALA A 312 0.38 5.77 22.27
C ALA A 312 -0.23 4.35 22.24
N SER A 313 -1.40 4.15 22.85
CA SER A 313 -2.15 2.88 22.79
C SER A 313 -2.61 2.53 21.37
N GLU A 314 -3.08 3.51 20.61
CA GLU A 314 -3.50 3.33 19.21
C GLU A 314 -2.28 3.04 18.32
N ARG A 315 -1.15 3.72 18.53
CA ARG A 315 0.11 3.44 17.83
C ARG A 315 0.58 2.00 18.05
N ILE A 316 0.56 1.52 19.29
CA ILE A 316 0.90 0.12 19.62
C ILE A 316 -0.09 -0.87 18.96
N ALA A 317 -1.39 -0.55 18.97
CA ALA A 317 -2.40 -1.37 18.31
C ALA A 317 -2.22 -1.41 16.78
N TYR A 318 -1.86 -0.27 16.17
CA TYR A 318 -1.56 -0.15 14.74
C TYR A 318 -0.31 -0.97 14.37
N GLU A 319 0.79 -0.81 15.12
CA GLU A 319 2.03 -1.59 14.90
C GLU A 319 1.79 -3.09 15.06
N LYS A 320 1.05 -3.51 16.10
CA LYS A 320 0.64 -4.92 16.29
C LYS A 320 -0.27 -5.42 15.16
N ARG A 321 -1.15 -4.57 14.62
CA ARG A 321 -1.97 -4.88 13.45
C ARG A 321 -1.10 -5.11 12.22
N MET A 322 -0.17 -4.21 11.92
CA MET A 322 0.67 -4.29 10.72
C MET A 322 1.71 -5.42 10.78
N SER A 323 2.24 -5.74 11.97
CA SER A 323 3.25 -6.81 12.16
C SER A 323 2.67 -8.22 12.35
N ARG A 324 1.34 -8.40 12.35
CA ARG A 324 0.70 -9.69 12.66
C ARG A 324 1.03 -10.79 11.63
N LEU A 325 1.22 -12.01 12.13
CA LEU A 325 1.41 -13.18 11.28
C LEU A 325 0.11 -13.59 10.54
N PRO A 326 0.22 -14.19 9.34
CA PRO A 326 1.45 -14.37 8.58
C PRO A 326 1.86 -13.08 7.84
N THR A 327 3.14 -12.75 7.89
CA THR A 327 3.73 -11.66 7.09
C THR A 327 3.94 -12.08 5.65
N ARG A 328 4.03 -11.10 4.74
CA ARG A 328 4.37 -11.29 3.32
C ARG A 328 5.65 -12.12 3.18
N LEU A 329 6.70 -11.79 3.94
CA LEU A 329 7.96 -12.54 4.03
C LEU A 329 7.77 -13.97 4.53
N SER A 330 7.06 -14.17 5.65
CA SER A 330 6.90 -15.51 6.25
C SER A 330 6.18 -16.48 5.30
N THR A 331 5.17 -15.98 4.58
CA THR A 331 4.41 -16.76 3.58
C THR A 331 5.27 -17.01 2.35
N SER A 332 5.95 -15.99 1.84
CA SER A 332 6.85 -16.08 0.67
C SER A 332 7.98 -17.07 0.89
N LYS A 333 8.63 -17.06 2.06
CA LYS A 333 9.64 -18.07 2.44
C LYS A 333 9.06 -19.47 2.37
N LYS A 334 7.99 -19.75 3.12
CA LYS A 334 7.33 -21.07 3.17
C LYS A 334 6.98 -21.59 1.77
N VAL A 335 6.48 -20.71 0.93
CA VAL A 335 6.06 -21.00 -0.44
C VAL A 335 7.27 -21.22 -1.37
N ALA A 336 8.34 -20.42 -1.26
CA ALA A 336 9.59 -20.65 -1.99
C ALA A 336 10.25 -22.00 -1.62
N LEU A 337 10.32 -22.32 -0.33
CA LEU A 337 10.85 -23.61 0.15
C LEU A 337 10.13 -24.81 -0.49
N THR A 338 8.79 -24.83 -0.43
CA THR A 338 7.99 -25.93 -1.00
C THR A 338 8.05 -26.00 -2.53
N SER A 339 8.44 -24.91 -3.18
CA SER A 339 8.60 -24.83 -4.63
C SER A 339 9.95 -25.39 -5.08
N ILE A 340 11.02 -25.11 -4.33
CA ILE A 340 12.36 -25.69 -4.51
C ILE A 340 12.32 -27.22 -4.43
N ASP A 341 11.46 -27.78 -3.59
CA ASP A 341 11.27 -29.24 -3.47
C ASP A 341 10.57 -29.86 -4.70
N LYS A 342 9.80 -29.08 -5.46
CA LYS A 342 9.01 -29.55 -6.61
C LYS A 342 9.70 -29.40 -7.96
N ILE A 343 10.78 -28.62 -8.04
CA ILE A 343 11.54 -28.43 -9.27
C ILE A 343 12.33 -29.71 -9.59
N GLN A 344 12.42 -30.10 -10.87
CA GLN A 344 13.17 -31.29 -11.33
C GLN A 344 14.62 -31.29 -10.81
N GLN A 345 15.14 -32.45 -10.45
CA GLN A 345 16.43 -32.57 -9.75
C GLN A 345 17.63 -32.05 -10.55
N ASN A 346 17.62 -32.20 -11.88
CA ASN A 346 18.68 -31.72 -12.78
C ASN A 346 18.68 -30.19 -12.98
N ILE A 347 17.65 -29.47 -12.52
CA ILE A 347 17.59 -28.01 -12.62
C ILE A 347 18.28 -27.39 -11.42
N ASN A 348 19.36 -26.68 -11.70
CA ASN A 348 20.11 -25.94 -10.70
C ASN A 348 19.46 -24.57 -10.44
N ILE A 349 19.41 -24.16 -9.18
CA ILE A 349 18.70 -22.96 -8.72
C ILE A 349 19.67 -22.00 -8.05
N ALA A 350 19.74 -20.75 -8.50
CA ALA A 350 20.41 -19.66 -7.80
C ALA A 350 19.38 -18.76 -7.09
N LEU A 351 19.78 -18.12 -6.00
CA LEU A 351 19.02 -17.09 -5.30
C LEU A 351 19.57 -15.71 -5.67
N VAL A 352 18.65 -14.77 -5.93
CA VAL A 352 18.93 -13.35 -6.06
C VAL A 352 18.07 -12.62 -5.02
N ALA A 353 18.67 -12.16 -3.94
CA ALA A 353 17.96 -11.53 -2.82
C ALA A 353 17.94 -10.00 -2.97
N LEU A 354 16.75 -9.40 -2.86
CA LEU A 354 16.55 -7.96 -2.88
C LEU A 354 16.60 -7.44 -1.43
N ASN A 355 17.81 -7.19 -0.91
CA ASN A 355 18.03 -6.87 0.50
C ASN A 355 17.93 -5.38 0.81
N SER A 356 18.62 -4.55 0.01
CA SER A 356 18.64 -3.09 0.13
C SER A 356 19.21 -2.47 -1.16
N CYS A 357 19.01 -1.17 -1.35
CA CYS A 357 19.65 -0.41 -2.42
C CYS A 357 21.18 -0.39 -2.25
N SER A 358 21.97 -0.28 -3.33
CA SER A 358 21.58 -0.05 -4.73
C SER A 358 21.47 -1.31 -5.59
N ALA A 359 21.81 -2.50 -5.07
CA ALA A 359 21.96 -3.70 -5.88
C ALA A 359 21.60 -5.00 -5.15
N ALA A 360 21.04 -5.96 -5.89
CA ALA A 360 20.65 -7.26 -5.36
C ALA A 360 21.84 -8.21 -5.11
N ASP A 361 21.72 -9.09 -4.12
CA ASP A 361 22.73 -10.10 -3.78
C ASP A 361 22.50 -11.43 -4.50
N THR A 362 23.54 -12.01 -5.11
CA THR A 362 23.45 -13.26 -5.88
C THR A 362 24.16 -14.41 -5.19
N THR A 363 23.66 -15.64 -5.36
CA THR A 363 24.38 -16.87 -4.99
C THR A 363 24.92 -17.61 -6.21
N PRO A 364 25.90 -18.51 -6.03
CA PRO A 364 26.13 -19.59 -6.98
C PRO A 364 24.86 -20.42 -7.22
N PHE A 365 24.86 -21.20 -8.30
CA PHE A 365 23.81 -22.17 -8.57
C PHE A 365 23.93 -23.39 -7.63
N TYR A 366 22.87 -23.69 -6.90
CA TYR A 366 22.74 -24.92 -6.12
C TYR A 366 22.16 -26.04 -7.00
N ASN A 367 22.85 -27.17 -7.05
CA ASN A 367 22.33 -28.42 -7.59
C ASN A 367 21.35 -29.09 -6.60
N TYR A 368 20.84 -30.28 -6.94
CA TYR A 368 19.86 -30.99 -6.10
C TYR A 368 20.33 -31.18 -4.64
N SER A 369 21.56 -31.67 -4.41
CA SER A 369 22.10 -31.85 -3.05
C SER A 369 22.32 -30.51 -2.34
N GLY A 370 22.67 -29.45 -3.08
CA GLY A 370 22.79 -28.08 -2.56
C GLY A 370 21.48 -27.42 -2.13
N ARG A 371 20.29 -27.99 -2.43
CA ARG A 371 19.00 -27.36 -2.13
C ARG A 371 18.75 -27.15 -0.63
N GLY A 372 19.29 -28.00 0.23
CA GLY A 372 19.23 -27.79 1.69
C GLY A 372 19.90 -26.48 2.14
N ALA A 373 21.04 -26.13 1.53
CA ALA A 373 21.75 -24.88 1.79
C ALA A 373 21.00 -23.66 1.23
N LEU A 374 20.44 -23.77 0.01
CA LEU A 374 19.57 -22.74 -0.59
C LEU A 374 18.35 -22.44 0.30
N LYS A 375 17.62 -23.49 0.70
CA LYS A 375 16.45 -23.40 1.60
C LYS A 375 16.83 -22.75 2.94
N SER A 376 17.97 -23.14 3.51
CA SER A 376 18.49 -22.54 4.75
C SER A 376 18.84 -21.06 4.58
N LYS A 377 19.38 -20.66 3.42
CA LYS A 377 19.69 -19.25 3.13
C LYS A 377 18.41 -18.41 2.98
N ILE A 378 17.40 -18.91 2.27
CA ILE A 378 16.07 -18.25 2.16
C ILE A 378 15.42 -18.10 3.53
N ASN A 379 15.48 -19.13 4.39
CA ASN A 379 14.92 -19.04 5.75
C ASN A 379 15.58 -17.96 6.61
N ARG A 380 16.89 -17.74 6.44
CA ARG A 380 17.66 -16.71 7.15
C ARG A 380 17.56 -15.31 6.56
N LEU A 381 16.85 -15.10 5.45
CA LEU A 381 16.62 -13.75 4.92
C LEU A 381 15.84 -12.90 5.94
N THR A 382 16.45 -11.82 6.42
CA THR A 382 15.80 -10.83 7.28
C THR A 382 15.94 -9.48 6.62
N PRO A 383 14.85 -8.72 6.41
CA PRO A 383 14.93 -7.37 5.89
C PRO A 383 15.76 -6.48 6.80
N SER A 384 16.52 -5.56 6.20
CA SER A 384 17.39 -4.63 6.93
C SER A 384 17.08 -3.20 6.50
N ALA A 385 17.00 -2.29 7.47
CA ALA A 385 16.96 -0.86 7.22
C ALA A 385 18.36 -0.27 6.96
N ALA A 386 19.43 -1.01 7.27
CA ALA A 386 20.80 -0.56 7.04
C ALA A 386 21.10 -0.50 5.54
N GLY A 387 21.69 0.61 5.08
CA GLY A 387 21.99 0.85 3.67
C GLY A 387 20.86 1.49 2.85
N GLY A 388 19.83 2.05 3.51
CA GLY A 388 18.77 2.83 2.84
C GLY A 388 17.49 2.06 2.54
N GLY A 389 17.41 0.77 2.87
CA GLY A 389 16.25 -0.09 2.58
C GLY A 389 16.01 -0.26 1.08
N GLY A 390 14.75 -0.50 0.70
CA GLY A 390 14.31 -0.57 -0.70
C GLY A 390 14.44 -1.93 -1.39
N THR A 391 14.01 -1.96 -2.65
CA THR A 391 13.76 -3.16 -3.44
C THR A 391 14.47 -3.03 -4.81
N PRO A 392 15.74 -3.46 -4.95
CA PRO A 392 16.55 -3.29 -6.16
C PRO A 392 16.17 -4.28 -7.30
N LEU A 393 14.90 -4.27 -7.72
CA LEU A 393 14.31 -5.21 -8.68
C LEU A 393 15.00 -5.20 -10.05
N TYR A 394 15.32 -4.02 -10.60
CA TYR A 394 16.07 -3.83 -11.85
C TYR A 394 17.45 -4.48 -11.75
N SER A 395 18.18 -4.24 -10.67
CA SER A 395 19.49 -4.87 -10.43
C SER A 395 19.37 -6.38 -10.27
N GLY A 396 18.35 -6.86 -9.56
CA GLY A 396 18.06 -8.29 -9.41
C GLY A 396 17.75 -8.97 -10.74
N LEU A 397 16.90 -8.37 -11.56
CA LEU A 397 16.55 -8.85 -12.90
C LEU A 397 17.78 -8.86 -13.82
N GLU A 398 18.55 -7.78 -13.81
CA GLU A 398 19.75 -7.65 -14.63
C GLU A 398 20.78 -8.74 -14.26
N LYS A 399 21.11 -8.88 -12.97
CA LYS A 399 22.04 -9.91 -12.47
C LYS A 399 21.54 -11.33 -12.77
N ALA A 400 20.26 -11.62 -12.51
CA ALA A 400 19.65 -12.91 -12.82
C ALA A 400 19.75 -13.26 -14.31
N SER A 401 19.50 -12.29 -15.21
CA SER A 401 19.59 -12.49 -16.66
C SER A 401 21.02 -12.77 -17.13
N LYS A 402 22.02 -12.16 -16.50
CA LYS A 402 23.46 -12.39 -16.77
C LYS A 402 23.93 -13.77 -16.31
N MET A 403 23.34 -14.33 -15.26
CA MET A 403 23.65 -15.67 -14.74
C MET A 403 23.06 -16.83 -15.58
N LEU A 404 22.09 -16.53 -16.44
CA LEU A 404 21.37 -17.51 -17.26
C LEU A 404 21.79 -17.41 -18.73
N ASP A 405 21.64 -18.50 -19.48
CA ASP A 405 21.90 -18.54 -20.91
C ASP A 405 20.72 -17.90 -21.67
N GLY A 406 19.57 -18.57 -21.70
CA GLY A 406 18.34 -18.07 -22.33
C GLY A 406 18.40 -17.92 -23.85
N VAL A 407 19.43 -18.46 -24.53
CA VAL A 407 19.64 -18.35 -25.98
C VAL A 407 19.66 -19.73 -26.62
N LYS A 408 20.56 -20.60 -26.14
CA LYS A 408 20.74 -21.99 -26.57
C LYS A 408 20.02 -22.97 -25.63
N ARG A 409 19.64 -22.52 -24.43
CA ARG A 409 18.94 -23.28 -23.39
C ARG A 409 17.68 -22.55 -22.93
N ASP A 410 16.61 -23.29 -22.67
CA ASP A 410 15.44 -22.76 -21.95
C ASP A 410 15.82 -22.57 -20.48
N ASP A 411 15.86 -21.32 -20.04
CA ASP A 411 16.20 -20.91 -18.69
C ASP A 411 15.08 -20.07 -18.09
N TYR A 412 15.06 -20.00 -16.76
CA TYR A 412 13.90 -19.52 -16.02
C TYR A 412 14.26 -18.51 -14.94
N ILE A 413 13.47 -17.44 -14.84
CA ILE A 413 13.45 -16.57 -13.67
C ILE A 413 12.08 -16.69 -13.01
N LEU A 414 12.07 -16.75 -11.68
CA LEU A 414 10.86 -16.61 -10.89
C LEU A 414 11.06 -15.47 -9.91
N ILE A 415 10.25 -14.43 -10.03
CA ILE A 415 10.25 -13.26 -9.16
C ILE A 415 9.17 -13.46 -8.10
N ILE A 416 9.52 -13.26 -6.83
CA ILE A 416 8.59 -13.13 -5.72
C ILE A 416 8.82 -11.75 -5.12
N SER A 417 7.85 -10.84 -5.24
CA SER A 417 7.95 -9.46 -4.75
C SER A 417 6.59 -8.88 -4.41
N ASP A 418 6.57 -7.83 -3.58
CA ASP A 418 5.38 -7.15 -3.11
C ASP A 418 5.27 -5.67 -3.56
N GLY A 419 6.06 -5.22 -4.54
CA GLY A 419 5.97 -3.84 -5.04
C GLY A 419 6.93 -3.47 -6.18
N ASP A 420 7.16 -2.15 -6.31
CA ASP A 420 7.99 -1.51 -7.34
C ASP A 420 9.50 -1.62 -7.08
N ASP A 421 10.31 -1.32 -8.12
CA ASP A 421 11.67 -0.87 -7.89
C ASP A 421 11.67 0.58 -7.36
N ASN A 422 12.27 0.79 -6.20
CA ASN A 422 12.47 2.12 -5.60
C ASN A 422 13.96 2.46 -5.38
N CYS A 423 14.87 1.67 -5.91
CA CYS A 423 16.32 1.89 -5.85
C CYS A 423 16.89 2.58 -7.09
N THR A 424 16.14 2.68 -8.19
CA THR A 424 16.58 3.34 -9.42
C THR A 424 15.45 4.08 -10.14
N ARG A 425 15.82 5.05 -11.00
CA ARG A 425 14.91 5.67 -11.99
C ARG A 425 14.88 4.89 -13.32
N SER A 426 15.69 3.85 -13.47
CA SER A 426 15.75 3.03 -14.68
C SER A 426 14.50 2.17 -14.84
N ASN A 427 13.87 2.20 -16.02
CA ASN A 427 12.65 1.47 -16.28
C ASN A 427 12.91 -0.05 -16.46
N ILE A 428 12.32 -0.86 -15.57
CA ILE A 428 12.48 -2.33 -15.57
C ILE A 428 11.83 -3.02 -16.79
N CYS A 429 10.76 -2.45 -17.36
CA CYS A 429 10.13 -2.96 -18.59
C CYS A 429 11.06 -2.80 -19.79
N THR A 430 11.81 -1.69 -19.89
CA THR A 430 12.84 -1.49 -20.92
C THR A 430 13.94 -2.55 -20.81
N LEU A 431 14.41 -2.83 -19.59
CA LEU A 431 15.37 -3.91 -19.33
C LEU A 431 14.79 -5.29 -19.73
N ALA A 432 13.53 -5.57 -19.40
CA ALA A 432 12.89 -6.83 -19.76
C ALA A 432 12.73 -7.02 -21.28
N ASN A 433 12.38 -5.96 -22.02
CA ASN A 433 12.34 -5.99 -23.48
C ASN A 433 13.72 -6.24 -24.09
N TYR A 434 14.77 -5.60 -23.57
CA TYR A 434 16.15 -5.86 -23.96
C TYR A 434 16.57 -7.32 -23.68
N ILE A 435 16.26 -7.82 -22.48
CA ILE A 435 16.51 -9.22 -22.10
C ILE A 435 15.77 -10.18 -23.05
N ALA A 436 14.51 -9.93 -23.36
CA ALA A 436 13.72 -10.79 -24.25
C ALA A 436 14.30 -10.87 -25.67
N ALA A 437 14.79 -9.75 -26.21
CA ALA A 437 15.47 -9.71 -27.51
C ALA A 437 16.81 -10.46 -27.51
N GLN A 438 17.61 -10.29 -26.46
CA GLN A 438 18.92 -10.94 -26.34
C GLN A 438 18.85 -12.42 -25.92
N LYS A 439 17.79 -12.82 -25.21
CA LYS A 439 17.62 -14.14 -24.59
C LYS A 439 16.20 -14.68 -24.87
N PRO A 440 15.88 -15.02 -26.14
CA PRO A 440 14.53 -15.38 -26.55
C PRO A 440 13.96 -16.66 -25.89
N ARG A 441 14.81 -17.50 -25.28
CA ARG A 441 14.42 -18.73 -24.54
C ARG A 441 14.36 -18.54 -23.02
N LEU A 442 14.70 -17.36 -22.51
CA LEU A 442 14.50 -17.01 -21.10
C LEU A 442 13.03 -16.67 -20.85
N LYS A 443 12.41 -17.32 -19.86
CA LYS A 443 11.03 -17.00 -19.41
C LYS A 443 11.04 -16.50 -17.98
N ILE A 444 10.25 -15.46 -17.70
CA ILE A 444 10.16 -14.85 -16.37
C ILE A 444 8.73 -14.95 -15.86
N ASN A 445 8.52 -15.75 -14.81
CA ASN A 445 7.26 -15.78 -14.09
C ASN A 445 7.34 -14.90 -12.83
N ILE A 446 6.21 -14.31 -12.45
CA ILE A 446 6.13 -13.35 -11.33
C ILE A 446 5.02 -13.78 -10.39
N VAL A 447 5.32 -13.89 -9.11
CA VAL A 447 4.33 -14.00 -8.04
C VAL A 447 4.23 -12.63 -7.37
N ASP A 448 3.18 -11.91 -7.72
CA ASP A 448 2.85 -10.60 -7.15
C ASP A 448 2.05 -10.83 -5.86
N ILE A 449 2.67 -10.47 -4.73
CA ILE A 449 2.09 -10.64 -3.39
C ILE A 449 1.05 -9.56 -3.10
N ALA A 450 1.25 -8.36 -3.63
CA ALA A 450 0.40 -7.20 -3.39
C ALA A 450 -0.82 -7.17 -4.32
N GLY A 451 -0.67 -7.70 -5.54
CA GLY A 451 -1.66 -7.65 -6.62
C GLY A 451 -1.79 -6.25 -7.22
N GLU A 452 -0.68 -5.52 -7.28
CA GLU A 452 -0.60 -4.17 -7.83
C GLU A 452 -0.20 -4.14 -9.31
N HIS A 453 0.18 -5.28 -9.91
CA HIS A 453 0.49 -5.43 -11.33
C HIS A 453 1.69 -4.60 -11.86
N LYS A 454 2.55 -4.16 -10.93
CA LYS A 454 3.62 -3.17 -11.15
C LYS A 454 4.72 -3.61 -12.11
N ILE A 455 4.97 -4.92 -12.21
CA ILE A 455 6.05 -5.50 -13.03
C ILE A 455 5.55 -6.49 -14.10
N ASP A 456 4.25 -6.45 -14.43
CA ASP A 456 3.61 -7.35 -15.41
C ASP A 456 4.29 -7.32 -16.79
N CYS A 457 4.83 -6.16 -17.17
CA CYS A 457 5.62 -5.98 -18.39
C CYS A 457 6.80 -6.96 -18.49
N VAL A 458 7.42 -7.34 -17.37
CA VAL A 458 8.59 -8.23 -17.33
C VAL A 458 8.21 -9.67 -17.71
N ALA A 459 7.06 -10.15 -17.22
CA ALA A 459 6.50 -11.43 -17.60
C ALA A 459 6.03 -11.43 -19.06
N ASN A 460 5.31 -10.38 -19.47
CA ASN A 460 4.76 -10.25 -20.82
C ASN A 460 5.87 -10.22 -21.89
N ALA A 461 6.92 -9.42 -21.69
CA ALA A 461 8.06 -9.32 -22.61
C ALA A 461 8.76 -10.68 -22.84
N THR A 462 8.85 -11.50 -21.80
CA THR A 462 9.56 -12.80 -21.83
C THR A 462 8.64 -14.00 -22.01
N ARG A 463 7.37 -13.78 -22.38
CA ARG A 463 6.35 -14.83 -22.58
C ARG A 463 6.15 -15.74 -21.35
N GLY A 464 6.38 -15.17 -20.16
CA GLY A 464 6.03 -15.76 -18.88
C GLY A 464 4.62 -15.36 -18.45
N LYS A 465 4.35 -15.43 -17.14
CA LYS A 465 3.04 -15.10 -16.54
C LYS A 465 3.17 -14.48 -15.15
N VAL A 466 2.16 -13.70 -14.80
CA VAL A 466 1.96 -13.12 -13.47
C VAL A 466 0.92 -13.93 -12.71
N TYR A 467 1.14 -14.11 -11.41
CA TYR A 467 0.23 -14.80 -10.51
C TYR A 467 0.02 -13.97 -9.24
N ILE A 468 -1.21 -13.47 -9.07
CA ILE A 468 -1.62 -12.64 -7.92
C ILE A 468 -1.84 -13.52 -6.70
N ALA A 469 -1.25 -13.15 -5.56
CA ALA A 469 -1.07 -14.05 -4.42
C ALA A 469 -1.45 -13.40 -3.06
N GLN A 470 -2.58 -12.69 -3.02
CA GLN A 470 -3.07 -11.90 -1.89
C GLN A 470 -3.56 -12.68 -0.65
N SER A 471 -3.47 -14.02 -0.63
CA SER A 471 -3.81 -14.83 0.55
C SER A 471 -2.83 -15.98 0.76
N PRO A 472 -2.65 -16.52 1.98
CA PRO A 472 -1.76 -17.67 2.21
C PRO A 472 -2.12 -18.92 1.41
N LYS A 473 -3.42 -19.15 1.16
CA LYS A 473 -3.90 -20.27 0.32
C LYS A 473 -3.57 -20.02 -1.14
N ASP A 474 -3.70 -18.78 -1.60
CA ASP A 474 -3.39 -18.40 -2.97
C ASP A 474 -1.89 -18.38 -3.24
N MET A 475 -1.04 -17.88 -2.33
CA MET A 475 0.42 -17.98 -2.50
C MET A 475 0.89 -19.41 -2.79
N ILE A 476 0.39 -20.41 -2.05
CA ILE A 476 0.71 -21.81 -2.31
C ILE A 476 0.20 -22.25 -3.69
N ARG A 477 -1.07 -21.96 -4.02
CA ARG A 477 -1.70 -22.33 -5.30
C ARG A 477 -0.96 -21.73 -6.51
N GLN A 478 -0.67 -20.43 -6.42
CA GLN A 478 -0.16 -19.58 -7.47
C GLN A 478 1.32 -19.83 -7.74
N MET A 479 2.13 -19.99 -6.69
CA MET A 479 3.54 -20.38 -6.85
C MET A 479 3.67 -21.79 -7.44
N ASN A 480 2.83 -22.75 -7.00
CA ASN A 480 2.80 -24.08 -7.62
C ASN A 480 2.46 -24.00 -9.11
N LYS A 481 1.52 -23.12 -9.49
CA LYS A 481 1.18 -22.83 -10.88
C LYS A 481 2.33 -22.14 -11.63
N ALA A 482 3.01 -21.19 -11.00
CA ALA A 482 4.17 -20.48 -11.54
C ALA A 482 5.33 -21.42 -11.88
N VAL A 483 5.61 -22.42 -11.04
CA VAL A 483 6.60 -23.47 -11.34
C VAL A 483 6.06 -24.46 -12.37
N SER A 484 4.78 -24.83 -12.31
CA SER A 484 4.18 -25.82 -13.22
C SER A 484 4.05 -25.33 -14.66
N ASP A 485 3.71 -24.06 -14.88
CA ASP A 485 3.53 -23.49 -16.22
C ASP A 485 4.89 -23.32 -16.95
N LEU A 486 6.02 -23.30 -16.21
CA LEU A 486 7.38 -23.42 -16.76
C LEU A 486 7.73 -24.86 -17.16
N LYS A 487 6.89 -25.85 -16.81
CA LYS A 487 7.10 -27.30 -17.04
C LYS A 487 8.32 -27.90 -16.33
N ILE A 488 8.82 -27.24 -15.29
CA ILE A 488 10.02 -27.63 -14.53
C ILE A 488 9.73 -28.49 -13.29
N ASN A 489 8.49 -28.98 -13.12
CA ASN A 489 8.04 -29.81 -11.99
C ASN A 489 7.62 -31.24 -12.39
N ARG A 490 8.09 -31.73 -13.54
CA ARG A 490 7.79 -33.08 -14.01
C ARG A 490 8.37 -34.12 -13.04
N PRO A 491 7.57 -35.03 -12.45
CA PRO A 491 8.09 -36.11 -11.62
C PRO A 491 8.93 -37.08 -12.45
N VAL A 492 9.87 -37.79 -11.83
CA VAL A 492 10.61 -38.85 -12.54
C VAL A 492 9.67 -40.03 -12.80
N CYS A 493 9.66 -40.58 -14.02
CA CYS A 493 8.92 -41.79 -14.33
C CYS A 493 9.49 -42.97 -13.50
N GLN A 494 8.59 -43.75 -12.89
CA GLN A 494 8.90 -44.97 -12.14
C GLN A 494 9.12 -46.16 -13.07
#